data_AF-A0A6V7WYI3-F1
#
_entry.id   AF-A0A6V7WYI3-F1
#
_cell.length_a   1.000
_cell.length_b   1.000
_cell.length_c   1.000
_cell.angle_alpha   90.00
_cell.angle_beta   90.00
_cell.angle_gamma   90.00
#
_symmetry.space_group_name_H-M   'P 1'
#
loop_
_entity.id
_entity.type
_entity.pdbx_description
1 polymer ?
#
loop_
_entity_poly.entity_id
_entity_poly.type
_entity_poly.pdbx_seq_one_letter_code
_entity_poly.pdbx_strand_id
1 'polypeptide(L)'
;MELLGIRAGDTRDGKGRHRFFPFQPTHHLPPGNKDPNYWFWRNIYYDMDQGPGCCSEFAVAFHYMDPAWLYSMEYLVYRLRPYGLDVPFNAETGGAGDKFSKLIDQTIWENAQKKAVNMTGPDDINWRSGKPTIGPQNIDEQLKKLKTNST
;
A
#
# COMPACT_ATOMS: atom_id res chain seq x y z
N MET A 1 4.77 -9.18 -27.17
CA MET A 1 5.18 -9.98 -26.00
C MET A 1 5.07 -11.47 -26.31
N GLU A 2 3.91 -11.97 -26.73
CA GLU A 2 3.72 -13.41 -27.03
C GLU A 2 4.59 -13.93 -28.17
N LEU A 3 4.80 -13.13 -29.24
CA LEU A 3 5.73 -13.47 -30.33
C LEU A 3 7.19 -13.62 -29.88
N LEU A 4 7.53 -13.06 -28.71
CA LEU A 4 8.85 -13.22 -28.08
C LEU A 4 8.87 -14.37 -27.06
N GLY A 5 7.82 -15.18 -26.99
CA GLY A 5 7.67 -16.27 -26.00
C GLY A 5 7.32 -15.80 -24.59
N ILE A 6 7.04 -14.51 -24.38
CA ILE A 6 6.72 -13.95 -23.07
C ILE A 6 5.23 -14.14 -22.80
N ARG A 7 4.90 -15.00 -21.83
CA ARG A 7 3.52 -15.28 -21.41
C ARG A 7 3.10 -14.31 -20.31
N ALA A 8 1.94 -13.68 -20.48
CA ALA A 8 1.31 -12.91 -19.41
C ALA A 8 0.79 -13.87 -18.33
N GLY A 9 1.15 -13.62 -17.07
CA GLY A 9 0.62 -14.37 -15.92
C GLY A 9 -0.64 -13.72 -15.37
N ASP A 10 -1.59 -14.54 -14.90
CA ASP A 10 -2.72 -14.05 -14.12
C ASP A 10 -2.24 -13.69 -12.71
N THR A 11 -2.38 -12.41 -12.35
CA THR A 11 -1.96 -11.87 -11.06
C THR A 11 -3.14 -11.58 -10.15
N ARG A 12 -4.36 -12.00 -10.48
CA ARG A 12 -5.52 -11.87 -9.59
C ARG A 12 -5.40 -12.80 -8.38
N ASP A 13 -6.22 -12.57 -7.36
CA ASP A 13 -6.30 -13.44 -6.19
C ASP A 13 -7.14 -14.70 -6.49
N GLY A 14 -7.27 -15.60 -5.50
CA GLY A 14 -8.07 -16.83 -5.65
C GLY A 14 -9.57 -16.60 -5.87
N LYS A 15 -10.06 -15.36 -5.70
CA LYS A 15 -11.43 -14.93 -5.99
C LYS A 15 -11.53 -14.20 -7.34
N GLY A 16 -10.44 -14.10 -8.11
CA GLY A 16 -10.39 -13.39 -9.39
C GLY A 16 -10.36 -11.87 -9.25
N ARG A 17 -10.00 -11.32 -8.09
CA ARG A 17 -9.90 -9.87 -7.85
C ARG A 17 -8.48 -9.36 -8.12
N HIS A 18 -8.39 -8.14 -8.61
CA HIS A 18 -7.11 -7.52 -8.96
C HIS A 18 -6.23 -7.23 -7.72
N ARG A 19 -4.92 -7.34 -7.90
CA ARG A 19 -3.91 -7.07 -6.85
C ARG A 19 -2.96 -5.91 -7.18
N PHE A 20 -2.81 -5.56 -8.45
CA PHE A 20 -1.92 -4.51 -8.92
C PHE A 20 -2.75 -3.46 -9.67
N PHE A 21 -2.67 -2.21 -9.22
CA PHE A 21 -3.53 -1.15 -9.70
C PHE A 21 -2.72 -0.01 -10.32
N PRO A 22 -3.01 0.40 -11.57
CA PRO A 22 -2.27 1.46 -12.25
C PRO A 22 -2.71 2.87 -11.79
N PHE A 23 -3.61 2.98 -10.82
CA PHE A 23 -4.03 4.23 -10.21
C PHE A 23 -4.13 4.12 -8.69
N GLN A 24 -4.27 5.27 -8.05
CA GLN A 24 -4.49 5.42 -6.61
C GLN A 24 -5.81 4.75 -6.16
N PRO A 25 -5.95 4.35 -4.88
CA PRO A 25 -7.14 3.69 -4.35
C PRO A 25 -8.45 4.44 -4.64
N THR A 26 -8.41 5.77 -4.66
CA THR A 26 -9.56 6.64 -4.95
C THR A 26 -10.17 6.45 -6.35
N HIS A 27 -9.45 5.83 -7.29
CA HIS A 27 -9.97 5.49 -8.61
C HIS A 27 -10.68 4.13 -8.67
N HIS A 28 -10.37 3.22 -7.75
CA HIS A 28 -10.85 1.83 -7.79
C HIS A 28 -11.89 1.54 -6.70
N LEU A 29 -11.68 2.05 -5.48
CA LEU A 29 -12.54 1.78 -4.34
C LEU A 29 -13.90 2.50 -4.42
N PRO A 30 -13.97 3.81 -4.75
CA PRO A 30 -15.25 4.48 -4.93
C PRO A 30 -15.88 4.11 -6.28
N PRO A 31 -17.20 3.90 -6.33
CA PRO A 31 -17.92 3.76 -7.59
C PRO A 31 -17.93 5.08 -8.37
N GLY A 32 -18.00 4.99 -9.70
CA GLY A 32 -18.25 6.14 -10.58
C GLY A 32 -17.07 6.59 -11.44
N ASN A 33 -15.87 5.99 -11.26
CA ASN A 33 -14.69 6.32 -12.07
C ASN A 33 -14.49 5.39 -13.29
N LYS A 34 -15.44 4.48 -13.56
CA LYS A 34 -15.39 3.57 -14.71
C LYS A 34 -15.98 4.24 -15.94
N ASP A 35 -15.12 4.87 -16.73
CA ASP A 35 -15.45 5.39 -18.06
C ASP A 35 -15.07 4.36 -19.14
N PRO A 36 -16.04 3.73 -19.83
CA PRO A 36 -15.77 2.77 -20.91
C PRO A 36 -14.95 3.33 -22.07
N ASN A 37 -14.96 4.65 -22.27
CA ASN A 37 -14.19 5.30 -23.31
C ASN A 37 -12.73 5.52 -22.91
N TYR A 38 -12.42 5.47 -21.62
CA TYR A 38 -11.06 5.66 -21.14
C TYR A 38 -10.19 4.44 -21.46
N TRP A 39 -8.95 4.69 -21.88
CA TRP A 39 -8.05 3.67 -22.43
C TRP A 39 -7.85 2.49 -21.47
N PHE A 40 -7.79 2.73 -20.16
CA PHE A 40 -7.58 1.67 -19.18
C PHE A 40 -8.75 0.69 -19.25
N TRP A 41 -9.98 1.15 -19.02
CA TRP A 41 -11.17 0.32 -19.02
C TRP A 41 -11.45 -0.36 -20.37
N ARG A 42 -11.03 0.27 -21.47
CA ARG A 42 -11.13 -0.30 -22.82
C ARG A 42 -10.15 -1.45 -23.08
N ASN A 43 -8.97 -1.41 -22.45
CA ASN A 43 -7.85 -2.32 -22.75
C ASN A 43 -7.49 -3.25 -21.59
N ILE A 44 -8.26 -3.27 -20.49
CA ILE A 44 -8.03 -4.26 -19.43
C ILE A 44 -8.33 -5.66 -19.95
N TYR A 45 -7.40 -6.59 -19.72
CA TYR A 45 -7.58 -7.98 -20.14
C TYR A 45 -8.58 -8.72 -19.24
N TYR A 46 -8.53 -8.45 -17.93
CA TYR A 46 -9.49 -8.95 -16.97
C TYR A 46 -10.37 -7.80 -16.51
N ASP A 47 -11.67 -7.97 -16.66
CA ASP A 47 -12.62 -6.99 -16.16
C ASP A 47 -12.45 -6.76 -14.66
N MET A 48 -12.75 -5.53 -14.26
CA MET A 48 -12.67 -5.06 -12.89
C MET A 48 -13.95 -4.28 -12.59
N ASP A 49 -14.55 -4.59 -11.45
CA ASP A 49 -15.66 -3.83 -10.89
C ASP A 49 -15.14 -2.64 -10.07
N GLN A 50 -16.02 -1.74 -9.67
CA GLN A 50 -15.73 -0.69 -8.70
C GLN A 50 -16.53 -0.90 -7.42
N GLY A 51 -16.13 -0.25 -6.34
CA GLY A 51 -16.82 -0.41 -5.06
C GLY A 51 -16.24 -1.53 -4.20
N PRO A 52 -16.97 -1.95 -3.14
CA PRO A 52 -16.49 -2.93 -2.17
C PRO A 52 -16.06 -4.29 -2.75
N GLY A 53 -16.52 -4.65 -3.96
CA GLY A 53 -16.18 -5.90 -4.63
C GLY A 53 -14.95 -5.85 -5.56
N CYS A 54 -14.40 -4.66 -5.87
CA CYS A 54 -13.42 -4.48 -6.94
C CYS A 54 -12.09 -5.21 -6.73
N CYS A 55 -11.67 -5.27 -5.48
CA CYS A 55 -10.26 -5.28 -5.14
C CYS A 55 -9.96 -6.42 -4.19
N SER A 56 -8.80 -7.06 -4.38
CA SER A 56 -8.34 -8.11 -3.47
C SER A 56 -8.21 -7.56 -2.05
N GLU A 57 -8.60 -8.36 -1.07
CA GLU A 57 -8.28 -8.12 0.35
C GLU A 57 -6.74 -8.11 0.57
N PHE A 58 -6.00 -8.71 -0.36
CA PHE A 58 -4.54 -8.74 -0.42
C PHE A 58 -4.03 -7.96 -1.64
N ALA A 59 -4.53 -6.74 -1.85
CA ALA A 59 -3.96 -5.81 -2.83
C ALA A 59 -2.47 -5.56 -2.54
N VAL A 60 -1.65 -5.55 -3.59
CA VAL A 60 -0.18 -5.49 -3.48
C VAL A 60 0.35 -4.09 -3.75
N ALA A 61 -0.13 -3.41 -4.79
CA ALA A 61 0.39 -2.10 -5.18
C ALA A 61 -0.66 -1.21 -5.85
N PHE A 62 -0.56 0.08 -5.57
CA PHE A 62 -1.29 1.16 -6.24
C PHE A 62 -0.28 2.17 -6.79
N HIS A 63 -0.48 2.62 -8.03
CA HIS A 63 0.35 3.64 -8.66
C HIS A 63 -0.13 5.05 -8.31
N TYR A 64 0.73 6.06 -8.48
CA TYR A 64 0.44 7.48 -8.21
C TYR A 64 0.08 7.80 -6.75
N MET A 65 0.63 7.04 -5.79
CA MET A 65 0.54 7.34 -4.37
C MET A 65 1.60 8.38 -3.99
N ASP A 66 1.21 9.48 -3.35
CA ASP A 66 2.17 10.40 -2.76
C ASP A 66 2.62 9.95 -1.35
N PRO A 67 3.76 10.46 -0.85
CA PRO A 67 4.27 10.06 0.45
C PRO A 67 3.28 10.28 1.60
N ALA A 68 2.47 11.34 1.58
CA ALA A 68 1.52 11.61 2.67
C ALA A 68 0.41 10.55 2.74
N TRP A 69 -0.04 10.05 1.58
CA TRP A 69 -0.95 8.90 1.53
C TRP A 69 -0.32 7.63 2.08
N LEU A 70 0.95 7.36 1.79
CA LEU A 70 1.63 6.18 2.34
C LEU A 70 1.70 6.23 3.88
N TYR A 71 2.06 7.38 4.46
CA TYR A 71 2.04 7.59 5.92
C TYR A 71 0.62 7.45 6.50
N SER A 72 -0.38 7.99 5.81
CA SER A 72 -1.78 7.89 6.24
C SER A 72 -2.29 6.46 6.20
N MET A 73 -2.01 5.72 5.12
CA MET A 73 -2.41 4.31 4.99
C MET A 73 -1.71 3.44 6.03
N GLU A 74 -0.43 3.67 6.29
CA GLU A 74 0.27 2.97 7.35
C GLU A 74 -0.39 3.20 8.71
N TYR A 75 -0.74 4.45 9.02
CA TYR A 75 -1.38 4.76 10.28
C TYR A 75 -2.76 4.10 10.35
N LEU A 76 -3.57 4.23 9.31
CA LEU A 76 -4.93 3.69 9.27
C LEU A 76 -4.98 2.16 9.29
N VAL A 77 -4.03 1.48 8.65
CA VAL A 77 -4.02 0.01 8.51
C VAL A 77 -3.32 -0.66 9.69
N TYR A 78 -2.21 -0.09 10.18
CA TYR A 78 -1.36 -0.75 11.16
C TYR A 78 -1.40 -0.13 12.55
N ARG A 79 -1.74 1.16 12.68
CA ARG A 79 -1.65 1.89 13.98
C ARG A 79 -2.99 2.31 14.58
N LEU A 80 -3.98 2.65 13.75
CA LEU A 80 -5.27 3.16 14.18
C LEU A 80 -6.02 2.06 14.95
N ARG A 81 -6.52 2.43 16.14
CA ARG A 81 -7.41 1.60 16.96
C ARG A 81 -8.77 2.27 17.04
N PRO A 82 -9.74 1.82 16.22
CA PRO A 82 -11.07 2.40 16.25
C PRO A 82 -11.70 2.20 17.63
N TYR A 83 -12.23 3.27 18.20
CA TYR A 83 -12.99 3.20 19.44
C TYR A 83 -14.25 2.34 19.25
N GLY A 84 -14.54 1.44 20.19
CA GLY A 84 -15.72 0.57 20.16
C GLY A 84 -15.55 -0.77 19.44
N LEU A 85 -14.37 -1.07 18.88
CA LEU A 85 -14.00 -2.46 18.60
C LEU A 85 -13.52 -3.10 19.90
N ASP A 86 -14.25 -4.11 20.37
CA ASP A 86 -13.97 -4.84 21.63
C ASP A 86 -12.78 -5.81 21.43
N VAL A 87 -11.65 -5.25 20.99
CA VAL A 87 -10.36 -5.94 20.95
C VAL A 87 -9.67 -5.73 22.30
N PRO A 88 -9.50 -6.78 23.14
CA PRO A 88 -8.99 -6.61 24.49
C PRO A 88 -7.61 -5.95 24.47
N PHE A 89 -7.44 -4.78 25.05
CA PHE A 89 -6.15 -4.08 25.07
C PHE A 89 -5.16 -4.82 25.97
N ASN A 90 -4.01 -5.24 25.43
CA ASN A 90 -2.90 -5.74 26.24
C ASN A 90 -1.94 -4.58 26.55
N ALA A 91 -1.99 -4.12 27.80
CA ALA A 91 -1.18 -3.02 28.31
C ALA A 91 0.33 -3.33 28.38
N GLU A 92 0.73 -4.61 28.38
CA GLU A 92 2.14 -5.02 28.47
C GLU A 92 2.86 -5.00 27.11
N THR A 93 2.14 -5.20 26.01
CA THR A 93 2.69 -5.18 24.64
C THR A 93 2.34 -3.91 23.87
N GLY A 94 1.57 -3.01 24.48
CA GLY A 94 1.00 -1.85 23.80
C GLY A 94 0.07 -2.22 22.65
N GLY A 95 -0.37 -3.48 22.54
CA GLY A 95 -1.10 -4.08 21.43
C GLY A 95 -2.57 -4.38 21.75
N ALA A 96 -3.42 -4.56 20.73
CA ALA A 96 -4.64 -5.35 20.95
C ALA A 96 -4.25 -6.78 21.36
N GLY A 97 -5.08 -7.50 22.10
CA GLY A 97 -4.85 -8.85 22.60
C GLY A 97 -5.27 -9.92 21.59
N ASP A 98 -5.42 -9.53 20.33
CA ASP A 98 -5.81 -10.42 19.24
C ASP A 98 -4.58 -11.02 18.53
N LYS A 99 -4.82 -12.04 17.71
CA LYS A 99 -3.75 -12.72 16.96
C LYS A 99 -3.12 -11.79 15.90
N PHE A 100 -3.84 -10.77 15.46
CA PHE A 100 -3.51 -9.86 14.36
C PHE A 100 -2.55 -8.75 14.82
N SER A 101 -2.67 -8.25 16.05
CA SER A 101 -1.75 -7.31 16.68
C SER A 101 -0.38 -7.93 16.97
N LYS A 102 -0.33 -9.23 17.29
CA LYS A 102 0.92 -9.99 17.41
C LYS A 102 1.58 -10.23 16.05
N LEU A 103 0.78 -10.23 14.97
CA LEU A 103 1.27 -10.29 13.60
C LEU A 103 1.82 -8.92 13.18
N ILE A 104 1.14 -7.81 13.46
CA ILE A 104 1.62 -6.44 13.20
C ILE A 104 2.57 -5.98 14.31
N ASP A 105 3.60 -6.79 14.58
CA ASP A 105 4.71 -6.39 15.44
C ASP A 105 5.63 -5.40 14.69
N GLN A 106 6.41 -4.61 15.44
CA GLN A 106 7.43 -3.70 14.95
C GLN A 106 8.39 -4.39 13.96
N THR A 107 8.56 -5.71 14.07
CA THR A 107 9.29 -6.55 13.11
C THR A 107 8.70 -6.53 11.69
N ILE A 108 7.37 -6.61 11.52
CA ILE A 108 6.74 -6.53 10.18
C ILE A 108 6.92 -5.13 9.60
N TRP A 109 6.75 -4.09 10.43
CA TRP A 109 6.94 -2.70 10.02
C TRP A 109 8.37 -2.43 9.56
N GLU A 110 9.37 -2.81 10.36
CA GLU A 110 10.77 -2.64 10.01
C GLU A 110 11.14 -3.42 8.74
N ASN A 111 10.60 -4.62 8.56
CA ASN A 111 10.83 -5.40 7.35
C ASN A 111 10.15 -4.77 6.13
N ALA A 112 8.95 -4.23 6.28
CA ALA A 112 8.24 -3.50 5.22
C ALA A 112 8.98 -2.22 4.84
N GLN A 113 9.48 -1.45 5.82
CA GLN A 113 10.29 -0.25 5.57
C GLN A 113 11.63 -0.60 4.91
N LYS A 114 12.38 -1.57 5.46
CA LYS A 114 13.65 -2.04 4.87
C LYS A 114 13.44 -2.51 3.44
N LYS A 115 12.34 -3.22 3.16
CA LYS A 115 12.00 -3.67 1.81
C LYS A 115 11.61 -2.51 0.91
N ALA A 116 10.79 -1.56 1.37
CA ALA A 116 10.43 -0.36 0.60
C ALA A 116 11.67 0.44 0.20
N VAL A 117 12.59 0.66 1.13
CA VAL A 117 13.87 1.37 0.92
C VAL A 117 14.76 0.61 -0.07
N ASN A 118 14.88 -0.71 0.07
CA ASN A 118 15.66 -1.53 -0.86
C ASN A 118 15.02 -1.65 -2.26
N MET A 119 13.70 -1.50 -2.35
CA MET A 119 12.97 -1.44 -3.62
C MET A 119 12.95 -0.02 -4.20
N THR A 120 13.49 0.97 -3.48
CA THR A 120 13.59 2.34 -3.97
C THR A 120 14.75 2.42 -4.96
N GLY A 121 14.45 2.55 -6.25
CA GLY A 121 15.43 2.62 -7.31
C GLY A 121 15.92 4.05 -7.55
N PRO A 122 17.05 4.23 -8.26
CA PRO A 122 17.53 5.55 -8.71
C PRO A 122 16.50 6.31 -9.58
N ASP A 123 15.52 5.59 -10.11
CA ASP A 123 14.41 6.03 -10.95
C ASP A 123 13.19 6.52 -10.17
N ASP A 124 13.17 6.42 -8.82
CA ASP A 124 12.14 7.01 -7.95
C ASP A 124 12.30 8.55 -7.81
N ILE A 125 12.75 9.17 -8.88
CA ILE A 125 12.75 10.61 -9.10
C ILE A 125 11.41 11.03 -9.69
N ASN A 126 10.89 12.16 -9.21
CA ASN A 126 9.76 12.81 -9.82
C ASN A 126 10.19 13.25 -11.23
N TRP A 127 9.69 12.55 -12.24
CA TRP A 127 10.06 12.77 -13.65
C TRP A 127 9.91 14.24 -14.11
N ARG A 128 9.00 15.02 -13.49
CA ARG A 128 8.79 16.44 -13.83
C ARG A 128 9.80 17.38 -13.18
N SER A 129 10.35 17.02 -12.03
CA SER A 129 11.21 17.90 -11.24
C SER A 129 12.66 17.41 -11.13
N GLY A 130 12.94 16.17 -11.55
CA GLY A 130 14.24 15.53 -11.39
C GLY A 130 14.64 15.33 -9.92
N LYS A 131 13.74 15.59 -8.97
CA LYS A 131 13.99 15.46 -7.54
C LYS A 131 13.50 14.11 -7.04
N PRO A 132 14.18 13.47 -6.08
CA PRO A 132 13.66 12.29 -5.39
C PRO A 132 12.21 12.51 -4.92
N THR A 133 11.32 11.57 -5.23
CA THR A 133 9.92 11.61 -4.77
C THR A 133 9.81 11.49 -3.25
N ILE A 134 10.80 10.84 -2.65
CA ILE A 134 11.03 10.76 -1.22
C ILE A 134 12.08 11.84 -0.91
N GLY A 135 11.71 12.86 -0.12
CA GLY A 135 12.66 13.89 0.36
C GLY A 135 13.88 13.27 1.07
N PRO A 136 14.89 14.04 1.50
CA PRO A 136 16.05 13.48 2.21
C PRO A 136 15.60 12.82 3.51
N GLN A 137 15.29 11.54 3.45
CA GLN A 137 14.89 10.74 4.58
C GLN A 137 16.11 9.92 4.94
N ASN A 138 17.06 10.60 5.58
CA ASN A 138 18.03 9.89 6.39
C ASN A 138 17.24 9.19 7.49
N ILE A 139 16.92 7.91 7.24
CA ILE A 139 16.12 7.07 8.12
C ILE A 139 16.74 7.04 9.52
N ASP A 140 18.07 7.09 9.63
CA ASP A 140 18.77 7.17 10.90
C ASP A 140 18.47 8.48 11.65
N GLU A 141 18.24 9.57 10.93
CA GLU A 141 17.87 10.86 11.51
C GLU A 141 16.39 10.89 11.95
N GLN A 142 15.50 10.23 11.21
CA GLN A 142 14.09 10.08 11.60
C GLN A 142 13.91 9.14 12.79
N LEU A 143 14.64 8.01 12.81
CA LEU A 143 14.66 7.08 13.94
C LEU A 143 15.26 7.73 15.20
N LYS A 144 16.25 8.64 15.06
CA LYS A 144 16.75 9.45 16.17
C LYS A 144 15.67 10.40 16.73
N LYS A 145 14.91 11.08 15.88
CA LYS A 145 13.84 12.00 16.31
C LYS A 145 12.68 11.28 17.02
N LEU A 146 12.40 10.04 16.65
CA LEU A 146 11.39 9.22 17.34
C LEU A 146 11.86 8.78 18.74
N LYS A 147 13.16 8.49 18.91
CA LYS A 147 13.73 8.10 20.20
C LYS A 147 13.86 9.26 21.20
N THR A 148 14.00 10.49 20.73
CA THR A 148 14.13 11.68 21.60
C THR A 148 12.81 12.19 22.18
N ASN A 149 11.65 11.78 21.62
CA ASN A 149 10.34 12.25 22.07
C ASN A 149 9.61 11.27 23.01
N SER A 150 10.31 10.27 23.54
CA SER A 150 9.75 9.24 24.45
C SER A 150 10.25 9.36 25.90
N THR A 151 10.62 10.55 26.34
CA THR A 151 10.88 10.88 27.76
C THR A 151 9.81 11.79 28.31
#